data_AF-A0A7S4ASU4-F1
#
_entry.id   AF-A0A7S4ASU4-F1
#
_cell.length_a   1.000
_cell.length_b   1.000
_cell.length_c   1.000
_cell.angle_alpha   90.00
_cell.angle_beta   90.00
_cell.angle_gamma   90.00
#
_symmetry.space_group_name_H-M   'P 1'
#
loop_
_entity.id
_entity.type
_entity.pdbx_description
1 polymer ?
#
loop_
_entity_poly.entity_id
_entity_poly.type
_entity_poly.pdbx_seq_one_letter_code
_entity_poly.pdbx_strand_id
1 'polypeptide(L)'
;MECIAPNHDSNGENSNSDPNSSPILNNLYQQVSDLAIQLRKCTGLVEAVLDLDQAPEEFLVRPEYQEELQEVHRELEIVQESVRDEHENIQEAWNNVSSSSSSSSSGNNKASHVRLERVDDNTSWQFRLPDTNDAKNVESVGQKIKVHRILKNGVYFSSPELRQLSAKYQDLQSEYARWSRRFVRDAMAIASTYSSCVERVAETIGTLDVFCALAYTAAMSPHGYCKPIMTDSDDDGAGIRLQGARHPCVELQENMEYIPNDIALAFPEQAQLLVSGPNMGGKSVYIRSLGAIVCMAQIGSYVPCTSATINICHAILARVGAGDLQERGISTFMAEMLESSAILRAATKRSLIIVDELGRGTSTFDGYGLARAILEYLRDRVGCMVVFATHFHELTHLPRVRNCHVTAQKGSQGLTFLYQVRPGPCLESFGIQVAEMAHVPKAVIEDAKKRARKLETFNNNNSAGGATDGIATGAPNKKSKTELSENQTILQKFARLDLPALLKRISALGPEEKQDEIRALILPNP
;
A
#
# COMPACT_ATOMS: atom_id res chain seq x y z
N MET A 1 28.12 -8.62 7.32
CA MET A 1 28.27 -10.10 7.21
C MET A 1 28.60 -10.77 8.54
N GLU A 2 29.03 -10.06 9.59
CA GLU A 2 29.35 -10.69 10.89
C GLU A 2 28.14 -11.07 11.76
N CYS A 3 26.94 -10.56 11.47
CA CYS A 3 25.74 -10.85 12.27
C CYS A 3 25.02 -12.17 11.91
N ILE A 4 25.53 -12.94 10.93
CA ILE A 4 24.89 -14.17 10.42
C ILE A 4 25.92 -15.30 10.27
N ALA A 5 26.98 -15.33 11.07
CA ALA A 5 27.80 -16.53 11.13
C ALA A 5 27.06 -17.57 11.99
N PRO A 6 26.67 -18.75 11.46
CA PRO A 6 26.39 -19.88 12.33
C PRO A 6 27.70 -20.21 13.05
N ASN A 7 27.64 -20.42 14.36
CA ASN A 7 28.80 -20.77 15.19
C ASN A 7 29.55 -21.93 14.53
N HIS A 8 30.71 -21.64 13.93
CA HIS A 8 31.63 -22.66 13.46
C HIS A 8 32.38 -23.18 14.69
N ASP A 9 31.77 -24.14 15.38
CA ASP A 9 32.51 -24.94 16.35
C ASP A 9 33.53 -25.78 15.59
N SER A 10 34.78 -25.39 15.79
CA SER A 10 35.97 -26.09 15.33
C SER A 10 36.26 -27.24 16.28
N ASN A 11 35.54 -28.34 16.14
CA ASN A 11 36.01 -29.65 16.55
C ASN A 11 35.30 -30.73 15.75
N GLY A 12 36.09 -31.51 15.03
CA GLY A 12 35.60 -32.61 14.23
C GLY A 12 34.99 -33.68 15.12
N GLU A 13 33.66 -33.73 15.17
CA GLU A 13 32.90 -34.91 15.57
C GLU A 13 31.51 -34.79 14.94
N ASN A 14 31.16 -35.76 14.09
CA ASN A 14 29.80 -35.97 13.59
C ASN A 14 28.83 -36.06 14.78
N SER A 15 28.16 -34.96 15.13
CA SER A 15 27.12 -34.98 16.16
C SER A 15 26.07 -33.90 15.88
N ASN A 16 24.84 -34.37 15.72
CA ASN A 16 23.56 -33.66 15.89
C ASN A 16 23.39 -32.31 15.19
N SER A 17 22.63 -32.34 14.08
CA SER A 17 21.90 -31.20 13.54
C SER A 17 21.18 -30.45 14.66
N ASP A 18 21.53 -29.19 14.85
CA ASP A 18 20.91 -28.29 15.81
C ASP A 18 19.38 -28.29 15.59
N PRO A 19 18.55 -28.72 16.56
CA PRO A 19 17.10 -28.86 16.39
C PRO A 19 16.38 -27.50 16.18
N ASN A 20 17.12 -26.39 16.32
CA ASN A 20 16.66 -25.02 16.07
C ASN A 20 17.10 -24.44 14.72
N SER A 21 17.85 -25.16 13.90
CA SER A 21 18.27 -24.64 12.59
C SER A 21 17.11 -24.72 11.58
N SER A 22 16.50 -23.57 11.27
CA SER A 22 15.43 -23.51 10.27
C SER A 22 16.01 -23.84 8.88
N PRO A 23 15.50 -24.88 8.17
CA PRO A 23 16.01 -25.24 6.85
C PRO A 23 15.83 -24.11 5.83
N ILE A 24 14.81 -23.27 6.03
CA ILE A 24 14.58 -22.07 5.21
C ILE A 24 15.69 -21.05 5.43
N LEU A 25 16.06 -20.79 6.68
CA LEU A 25 17.13 -19.83 6.99
C LEU A 25 18.50 -20.34 6.52
N ASN A 26 18.77 -21.64 6.66
CA ASN A 26 20.00 -22.25 6.14
C ASN A 26 20.08 -22.13 4.61
N ASN A 27 18.96 -22.35 3.91
CA ASN A 27 18.89 -22.19 2.47
C ASN A 27 19.10 -20.72 2.05
N LEU A 28 18.43 -19.77 2.69
CA LEU A 28 18.65 -18.35 2.44
C LEU A 28 20.09 -17.93 2.70
N TYR A 29 20.69 -18.39 3.79
CA TYR A 29 22.09 -18.12 4.10
C TYR A 29 23.02 -18.63 3.01
N GLN A 30 22.83 -19.88 2.57
CA GLN A 30 23.61 -20.45 1.48
C GLN A 30 23.43 -19.66 0.18
N GLN A 31 22.20 -19.30 -0.18
CA GLN A 31 21.89 -18.50 -1.36
C GLN A 31 22.59 -17.12 -1.32
N VAL A 32 22.50 -16.42 -0.19
CA VAL A 32 23.17 -15.12 -0.01
C VAL A 32 24.68 -15.27 -0.11
N SER A 33 25.25 -16.31 0.50
CA SER A 33 26.69 -16.60 0.44
C SER A 33 27.17 -16.84 -1.00
N ASP A 34 26.45 -17.70 -1.74
CA ASP A 34 26.77 -18.01 -3.13
C ASP A 34 26.65 -16.76 -4.02
N LEU A 35 25.60 -15.96 -3.84
CA LEU A 35 25.39 -14.70 -4.57
C LEU A 35 26.47 -13.66 -4.24
N ALA A 36 26.92 -13.58 -2.98
CA ALA A 36 28.01 -12.69 -2.58
C ALA A 36 29.33 -13.07 -3.27
N ILE A 37 29.63 -14.38 -3.40
CA ILE A 37 30.80 -14.86 -4.12
C ILE A 37 30.72 -14.48 -5.61
N GLN A 38 29.54 -14.61 -6.22
CA GLN A 38 29.32 -14.25 -7.62
C GLN A 38 29.47 -12.74 -7.86
N LEU A 39 28.90 -11.91 -6.98
CA LEU A 39 28.98 -10.46 -7.09
C LEU A 39 30.36 -9.91 -6.79
N ARG A 40 31.22 -10.62 -6.04
CA ARG A 40 32.58 -10.16 -5.73
C ARG A 40 33.39 -9.78 -6.97
N LYS A 41 33.21 -10.51 -8.09
CA LYS A 41 33.86 -10.18 -9.37
C LYS A 41 33.29 -8.90 -9.99
N CYS A 42 31.99 -8.68 -9.87
CA CYS A 42 31.34 -7.45 -10.32
C CYS A 42 31.79 -6.26 -9.47
N THR A 43 31.88 -6.40 -8.15
CA THR A 43 32.42 -5.37 -7.27
C THR A 43 33.87 -5.05 -7.62
N GLY A 44 34.71 -6.08 -7.83
CA GLY A 44 36.09 -5.89 -8.27
C GLY A 44 36.22 -5.18 -9.63
N LEU A 45 35.29 -5.43 -10.57
CA LEU A 45 35.23 -4.67 -11.83
C LEU A 45 34.96 -3.19 -11.57
N VAL A 46 34.00 -2.87 -10.70
CA VAL A 46 33.65 -1.49 -10.34
C VAL A 46 34.83 -0.79 -9.65
N GLU A 47 35.45 -1.45 -8.67
CA GLU A 47 36.62 -0.93 -7.94
C GLU A 47 37.84 -0.71 -8.84
N ALA A 48 38.03 -1.54 -9.87
CA ALA A 48 39.13 -1.42 -10.82
C ALA A 48 38.88 -0.31 -11.88
N VAL A 49 37.63 -0.12 -12.30
CA VAL A 49 37.28 0.83 -13.37
C VAL A 49 37.05 2.22 -12.82
N LEU A 50 36.29 2.36 -11.72
CA LEU A 50 35.87 3.66 -11.19
C LEU A 50 36.83 4.18 -10.14
N ASP A 51 37.11 5.47 -10.21
CA ASP A 51 37.74 6.21 -9.13
C ASP A 51 36.69 6.49 -8.05
N LEU A 52 36.84 5.80 -6.92
CA LEU A 52 35.90 5.91 -5.80
C LEU A 52 36.26 7.06 -4.85
N ASP A 53 37.45 7.65 -4.97
CA ASP A 53 37.89 8.76 -4.12
C ASP A 53 37.23 10.08 -4.54
N GLN A 54 36.85 10.20 -5.81
CA GLN A 54 36.10 11.33 -6.40
C GLN A 54 34.57 11.16 -6.27
N ALA A 55 34.09 9.97 -5.91
CA ALA A 55 32.67 9.70 -5.73
C ALA A 55 32.18 10.26 -4.37
N PRO A 56 30.93 10.78 -4.28
CA PRO A 56 29.86 10.77 -5.29
C PRO A 56 29.78 12.00 -6.19
N GLU A 57 30.73 12.95 -6.09
CA GLU A 57 30.68 14.21 -6.85
C GLU A 57 30.97 14.00 -8.34
N GLU A 58 31.97 13.17 -8.68
CA GLU A 58 32.25 12.76 -10.05
C GLU A 58 32.56 11.26 -10.14
N PHE A 59 32.00 10.58 -11.15
CA PHE A 59 32.29 9.17 -11.45
C PHE A 59 33.28 9.08 -12.62
N LEU A 60 34.57 9.12 -12.31
CA LEU A 60 35.65 9.06 -13.28
C LEU A 60 36.21 7.64 -13.44
N VAL A 61 36.77 7.36 -14.61
CA VAL A 61 37.52 6.12 -14.83
C VAL A 61 38.93 6.31 -14.29
N ARG A 62 39.45 5.33 -13.54
CA ARG A 62 40.82 5.34 -13.03
C ARG A 62 41.81 5.41 -14.20
N PRO A 63 42.76 6.35 -14.22
CA PRO A 63 43.77 6.44 -15.26
C PRO A 63 44.58 5.13 -15.42
N GLU A 64 44.80 4.39 -14.33
CA GLU A 64 45.57 3.14 -14.30
C GLU A 64 44.82 1.92 -14.85
N TYR A 65 43.54 2.07 -15.20
CA TYR A 65 42.74 0.95 -15.68
C TYR A 65 43.26 0.35 -17.00
N GLN A 66 43.79 1.20 -17.89
CA GLN A 66 44.34 0.83 -19.20
C GLN A 66 45.52 1.72 -19.55
N GLU A 67 46.50 1.16 -20.26
CA GLU A 67 47.74 1.85 -20.63
C GLU A 67 47.47 3.08 -21.50
N GLU A 68 46.51 3.00 -22.43
CA GLU A 68 46.18 4.12 -23.32
C GLU A 68 45.57 5.32 -22.56
N LEU A 69 44.76 5.04 -21.53
CA LEU A 69 44.18 6.11 -20.70
C LEU A 69 45.25 6.76 -19.83
N GLN A 70 46.16 5.94 -19.29
CA GLN A 70 47.28 6.39 -18.47
C GLN A 70 48.24 7.26 -19.27
N GLU A 71 48.50 6.91 -20.53
CA GLU A 71 49.39 7.66 -21.41
C GLU A 71 48.81 9.05 -21.73
N VAL A 72 47.54 9.11 -22.11
CA VAL A 72 46.83 10.39 -22.34
C VAL A 72 46.74 11.21 -21.05
N HIS A 73 46.53 10.58 -19.89
CA HIS A 73 46.53 11.26 -18.60
C HIS A 73 47.90 11.89 -18.29
N ARG A 74 48.99 11.14 -18.49
CA ARG A 74 50.36 11.65 -18.30
C ARG A 74 50.65 12.81 -19.26
N GLU A 75 50.20 12.74 -20.50
CA GLU A 75 50.33 13.86 -21.43
C GLU A 75 49.54 15.10 -20.99
N LEU A 76 48.33 14.91 -20.44
CA LEU A 76 47.55 16.00 -19.86
C LEU A 76 48.28 16.65 -18.67
N GLU A 77 48.90 15.86 -17.79
CA GLU A 77 49.72 16.38 -16.68
C GLU A 77 50.92 17.20 -17.18
N ILE A 78 51.65 16.69 -18.19
CA ILE A 78 52.78 17.42 -18.81
C ILE A 78 52.31 18.75 -19.41
N VAL A 79 51.18 18.77 -20.11
CA VAL A 79 50.63 20.01 -20.68
C VAL A 79 50.21 20.97 -19.56
N GLN A 80 49.62 20.47 -18.46
CA GLN A 80 49.27 21.31 -17.32
C GLN A 80 50.51 21.89 -16.62
N GLU A 81 51.60 21.12 -16.51
CA GLU A 81 52.88 21.62 -15.99
C GLU A 81 53.46 22.69 -16.93
N SER A 82 53.49 22.44 -18.24
CA SER A 82 53.93 23.42 -19.24
C SER A 82 53.10 24.72 -19.22
N VAL A 83 51.80 24.63 -18.90
CA VAL A 83 50.93 25.82 -18.72
C VAL A 83 51.31 26.61 -17.46
N ARG A 84 51.74 25.93 -16.39
CA ARG A 84 52.26 26.61 -15.19
C ARG A 84 53.61 27.27 -15.48
N ASP A 85 54.50 26.59 -16.18
CA ASP A 85 55.80 27.16 -16.57
C ASP A 85 55.62 28.42 -17.43
N GLU A 86 54.70 28.38 -18.40
CA GLU A 86 54.38 29.55 -19.23
C GLU A 86 53.71 30.67 -18.41
N HIS A 87 52.93 30.32 -17.38
CA HIS A 87 52.36 31.29 -16.46
C HIS A 87 53.45 32.00 -15.63
N GLU A 88 54.46 31.26 -15.15
CA GLU A 88 55.63 31.82 -14.46
C GLU A 88 56.46 32.70 -15.40
N ASN A 89 56.75 32.25 -16.62
CA ASN A 89 57.48 33.02 -17.63
C ASN A 89 56.79 34.38 -17.93
N ILE A 90 55.47 34.36 -18.12
CA ILE A 90 54.69 35.58 -18.37
C ILE A 90 54.64 36.47 -17.14
N GLN A 91 54.60 35.91 -15.93
CA GLN A 91 54.67 36.68 -14.68
C GLN A 91 56.02 37.38 -14.52
N GLU A 92 57.13 36.71 -14.85
CA GLU A 92 58.47 37.32 -14.85
C GLU A 92 58.62 38.42 -15.90
N ALA A 93 58.16 38.15 -17.12
CA ALA A 93 58.14 39.14 -18.19
C ALA A 93 57.30 40.38 -17.81
N TRP A 94 56.15 40.16 -17.15
CA TRP A 94 55.32 41.24 -16.60
C TRP A 94 56.03 42.04 -15.51
N ASN A 95 56.76 41.39 -14.61
CA ASN A 95 57.54 42.06 -13.57
C ASN A 95 58.63 42.96 -14.17
N ASN A 96 59.25 42.55 -15.29
CA ASN A 96 60.26 43.35 -16.00
C ASN A 96 59.64 44.58 -16.71
N VAL A 97 58.46 44.43 -17.32
CA VAL A 97 57.77 45.54 -17.99
C VAL A 97 57.17 46.52 -16.99
N SER A 98 56.56 46.03 -15.92
CA SER A 98 55.99 46.87 -14.86
C SER A 98 57.06 47.65 -14.10
N SER A 99 58.21 47.04 -13.78
CA SER A 99 59.34 47.74 -13.14
C SER A 99 59.96 48.83 -14.02
N SER A 100 60.02 48.61 -15.34
CA SER A 100 60.50 49.60 -16.32
C SER A 100 59.54 50.80 -16.47
N SER A 101 58.24 50.54 -16.33
CA SER A 101 57.17 51.54 -16.46
C SER A 101 56.98 52.40 -15.20
N SER A 102 57.45 51.94 -14.04
CA SER A 102 57.28 52.58 -12.72
C SER A 102 58.41 53.54 -12.32
N SER A 103 59.12 54.14 -13.27
CA SER A 103 60.18 55.13 -13.02
C SER A 103 59.66 56.52 -12.59
N SER A 104 58.38 56.66 -12.26
CA SER A 104 57.79 57.91 -11.77
C SER A 104 56.60 57.66 -10.82
N SER A 105 56.88 57.26 -9.57
CA SER A 105 56.23 57.77 -8.34
C SER A 105 56.53 56.87 -7.13
N SER A 106 56.75 57.53 -5.99
CA SER A 106 56.96 56.94 -4.67
C SER A 106 55.72 56.17 -4.19
N GLY A 107 55.92 54.94 -3.72
CA GLY A 107 54.94 54.20 -2.91
C GLY A 107 54.58 52.80 -3.42
N ASN A 108 55.27 51.79 -2.89
CA ASN A 108 54.78 50.42 -2.65
C ASN A 108 53.87 49.71 -3.69
N ASN A 109 54.10 49.91 -5.00
CA ASN A 109 53.39 49.15 -6.02
C ASN A 109 54.09 47.82 -6.29
N LYS A 110 53.64 46.78 -5.56
CA LYS A 110 53.89 45.39 -5.93
C LYS A 110 53.33 45.18 -7.34
N ALA A 111 54.14 44.66 -8.27
CA ALA A 111 53.69 44.35 -9.63
C ALA A 111 52.37 43.55 -9.58
N SER A 112 51.40 43.92 -10.42
CA SER A 112 50.12 43.23 -10.48
C SER A 112 50.36 41.76 -10.84
N HIS A 113 49.78 40.85 -10.07
CA HIS A 113 49.92 39.40 -10.31
C HIS A 113 49.02 39.00 -11.49
N VAL A 114 49.62 38.45 -12.54
CA VAL A 114 48.94 37.84 -13.69
C VAL A 114 48.23 36.59 -13.18
N ARG A 115 46.91 36.53 -13.29
CA ARG A 115 46.14 35.33 -12.92
C ARG A 115 45.97 34.43 -14.13
N LEU A 116 46.11 33.13 -13.92
CA LEU A 116 45.72 32.12 -14.89
C LEU A 116 44.25 31.73 -14.62
N GLU A 117 43.38 31.92 -15.61
CA GLU A 117 41.95 31.60 -15.51
C GLU A 117 41.55 30.65 -16.65
N ARG A 118 40.58 29.76 -16.38
CA ARG A 118 39.94 28.96 -17.44
C ARG A 118 38.78 29.75 -18.05
N VAL A 119 38.62 29.65 -19.37
CA VAL A 119 37.50 30.22 -20.12
C VAL A 119 36.23 29.39 -19.84
N ASP A 120 35.05 29.98 -20.01
CA ASP A 120 33.72 29.48 -19.61
C ASP A 120 33.41 27.99 -19.91
N ASP A 121 34.07 27.37 -20.91
CA ASP A 121 33.92 25.94 -21.25
C ASP A 121 34.91 25.00 -20.52
N ASN A 122 35.76 25.53 -19.63
CA ASN A 122 36.83 24.82 -18.91
C ASN A 122 37.91 24.15 -19.79
N THR A 123 37.93 24.42 -21.10
CA THR A 123 38.78 23.78 -22.13
C THR A 123 39.98 24.61 -22.55
N SER A 124 40.01 25.91 -22.24
CA SER A 124 41.10 26.80 -22.65
C SER A 124 41.51 27.74 -21.52
N TRP A 125 42.77 28.16 -21.54
CA TRP A 125 43.33 29.08 -20.56
C TRP A 125 43.48 30.48 -21.11
N GLN A 126 43.35 31.45 -20.22
CA GLN A 126 43.63 32.85 -20.48
C GLN A 126 44.32 33.49 -19.28
N PHE A 127 45.13 34.49 -19.55
CA PHE A 127 45.70 35.34 -18.50
C PHE A 127 44.77 36.50 -18.20
N ARG A 128 44.73 36.92 -16.94
CA ARG A 128 43.98 38.09 -16.47
C ARG A 128 44.85 39.01 -15.63
N LEU A 129 44.82 40.29 -15.95
CA LEU A 129 45.34 41.37 -15.11
C LEU A 129 44.19 42.17 -14.49
N PRO A 130 44.28 42.59 -13.22
CA PRO A 130 43.18 43.22 -12.50
C PRO A 130 42.93 44.69 -12.92
N ASP A 131 43.97 45.44 -13.33
CA ASP A 131 43.83 46.84 -13.72
C ASP A 131 43.60 46.96 -15.23
N THR A 132 42.58 47.75 -15.62
CA THR A 132 42.31 48.08 -17.02
C THR A 132 43.39 48.95 -17.66
N ASN A 133 44.14 49.72 -16.87
CA ASN A 133 45.23 50.57 -17.37
C ASN A 133 46.42 49.76 -17.88
N ASP A 134 46.58 48.54 -17.37
CA ASP A 134 47.65 47.62 -17.75
C ASP A 134 47.56 47.20 -19.23
N ALA A 135 46.39 47.34 -19.86
CA ALA A 135 46.16 47.00 -21.27
C ALA A 135 47.17 47.62 -22.24
N LYS A 136 47.69 48.82 -21.93
CA LYS A 136 48.68 49.53 -22.76
C LYS A 136 50.06 48.85 -22.75
N ASN A 137 50.37 48.16 -21.66
CA ASN A 137 51.66 47.52 -21.43
C ASN A 137 51.60 46.01 -21.69
N VAL A 138 50.41 45.41 -21.87
CA VAL A 138 50.28 43.97 -22.18
C VAL A 138 50.96 43.62 -23.51
N GLU A 139 50.95 44.52 -24.49
CA GLU A 139 51.61 44.30 -25.79
C GLU A 139 53.14 44.29 -25.70
N SER A 140 53.72 44.88 -24.65
CA SER A 140 55.18 44.93 -24.46
C SER A 140 55.76 43.79 -23.63
N VAL A 141 54.91 42.90 -23.10
CA VAL A 141 55.31 41.72 -22.29
C VAL A 141 55.97 40.64 -23.14
N GLY A 142 55.64 40.55 -24.42
CA GLY A 142 56.19 39.51 -25.29
C GLY A 142 55.75 39.64 -26.74
N GLN A 143 56.42 38.91 -27.63
CA GLN A 143 56.10 38.95 -29.06
C GLN A 143 54.76 38.25 -29.33
N LYS A 144 53.82 38.95 -29.98
CA LYS A 144 52.54 38.44 -30.48
C LYS A 144 51.52 38.01 -29.41
N ILE A 145 51.47 38.73 -28.29
CA ILE A 145 50.38 38.60 -27.32
C ILE A 145 49.06 39.08 -27.96
N LYS A 146 47.98 38.35 -27.71
CA LYS A 146 46.63 38.72 -28.17
C LYS A 146 45.77 39.09 -26.97
N VAL A 147 45.31 40.35 -26.93
CA VAL A 147 44.29 40.80 -25.98
C VAL A 147 42.92 40.39 -26.50
N HIS A 148 42.15 39.66 -25.69
CA HIS A 148 40.84 39.14 -26.07
C HIS A 148 39.71 40.07 -25.63
N ARG A 149 39.75 40.54 -24.38
CA ARG A 149 38.69 41.34 -23.76
C ARG A 149 39.29 42.33 -22.77
N ILE A 150 38.73 43.54 -22.72
CA ILE A 150 38.99 44.52 -21.67
C ILE A 150 37.66 44.79 -20.99
N LEU A 151 37.53 44.40 -19.73
CA LEU A 151 36.32 44.54 -18.93
C LEU A 151 36.62 45.37 -17.69
N LYS A 152 35.57 45.88 -17.02
CA LYS A 152 35.73 46.64 -15.76
C LYS A 152 36.45 45.86 -14.65
N ASN A 153 36.49 44.52 -14.75
CA ASN A 153 37.11 43.62 -13.79
C ASN A 153 38.50 43.12 -14.23
N GLY A 154 39.06 43.61 -15.33
CA GLY A 154 40.42 43.30 -15.76
C GLY A 154 40.62 43.17 -17.28
N VAL A 155 41.87 42.95 -17.65
CA VAL A 155 42.33 42.73 -19.03
C VAL A 155 42.62 41.25 -19.23
N TYR A 156 42.02 40.65 -20.27
CA TYR A 156 42.17 39.24 -20.59
C TYR A 156 42.98 39.07 -21.87
N PHE A 157 44.04 38.26 -21.82
CA PHE A 157 44.97 38.07 -22.93
C PHE A 157 45.57 36.66 -22.93
N SER A 158 46.27 36.30 -24.01
CA SER A 158 46.99 35.02 -24.12
C SER A 158 48.26 35.17 -24.95
N SER A 159 49.30 34.41 -24.60
CA SER A 159 50.49 34.23 -25.44
C SER A 159 50.22 33.27 -26.61
N PRO A 160 51.06 33.25 -27.67
CA PRO A 160 51.01 32.21 -28.70
C PRO A 160 51.20 30.80 -28.13
N GLU A 161 52.10 30.64 -27.17
CA GLU A 161 52.42 29.36 -26.52
C GLU A 161 51.24 28.86 -25.68
N LEU A 162 50.64 29.72 -24.85
CA LEU A 162 49.43 29.37 -24.09
C LEU A 162 48.26 28.94 -25.00
N ARG A 163 48.12 29.55 -26.17
CA ARG A 163 47.09 29.14 -27.16
C ARG A 163 47.38 27.77 -27.77
N GLN A 164 48.64 27.46 -28.07
CA GLN A 164 49.04 26.14 -28.55
C GLN A 164 48.83 25.07 -27.48
N LEU A 165 49.22 25.36 -26.23
CA LEU A 165 48.99 24.48 -25.08
C LEU A 165 47.50 24.27 -24.81
N SER A 166 46.68 25.33 -24.93
CA SER A 166 45.22 25.23 -24.80
C SER A 166 44.61 24.33 -25.89
N ALA A 167 45.05 24.47 -27.15
CA ALA A 167 44.59 23.61 -28.24
C ALA A 167 45.00 22.16 -28.02
N LYS A 168 46.27 21.91 -27.64
CA LYS A 168 46.77 20.57 -27.33
C LYS A 168 46.01 19.93 -26.16
N TYR A 169 45.76 20.69 -25.10
CA TYR A 169 44.96 20.22 -23.96
C TYR A 169 43.53 19.88 -24.36
N GLN A 170 42.88 20.71 -25.19
CA GLN A 170 41.53 20.44 -25.67
C GLN A 170 41.47 19.15 -26.50
N ASP A 171 42.45 18.91 -27.36
CA ASP A 171 42.56 17.67 -28.15
C ASP A 171 42.75 16.45 -27.24
N LEU A 172 43.70 16.52 -26.30
CA LEU A 172 43.97 15.45 -25.32
C LEU A 172 42.77 15.19 -24.40
N GLN A 173 42.09 16.23 -23.95
CA GLN A 173 40.91 16.10 -23.09
C GLN A 173 39.74 15.46 -23.86
N SER A 174 39.58 15.79 -25.14
CA SER A 174 38.60 15.15 -26.03
C SER A 174 38.93 13.68 -26.28
N GLU A 175 40.22 13.35 -26.40
CA GLU A 175 40.71 11.98 -26.52
C GLU A 175 40.50 11.18 -25.22
N TYR A 176 40.87 11.73 -24.07
CA TYR A 176 40.63 11.16 -22.74
C TYR A 176 39.14 10.86 -22.54
N ALA A 177 38.26 11.82 -22.85
CA ALA A 177 36.82 11.64 -22.75
C ALA A 177 36.27 10.58 -23.72
N ARG A 178 36.92 10.37 -24.86
CA ARG A 178 36.55 9.30 -25.81
C ARG A 178 36.93 7.93 -25.25
N TRP A 179 38.15 7.79 -24.73
CA TRP A 179 38.64 6.57 -24.09
C TRP A 179 37.82 6.21 -22.86
N SER A 180 37.62 7.16 -21.95
CA SER A 180 36.78 6.99 -20.76
C SER A 180 35.37 6.48 -21.11
N ARG A 181 34.68 7.13 -22.07
CA ARG A 181 33.36 6.66 -22.52
C ARG A 181 33.38 5.24 -23.08
N ARG A 182 34.41 4.87 -23.83
CA ARG A 182 34.57 3.52 -24.36
C ARG A 182 34.73 2.51 -23.22
N PHE A 183 35.61 2.78 -22.26
CA PHE A 183 35.86 1.88 -21.13
C PHE A 183 34.64 1.74 -20.22
N VAL A 184 33.91 2.83 -19.95
CA VAL A 184 32.64 2.76 -19.24
C VAL A 184 31.65 1.88 -19.98
N ARG A 185 31.49 2.05 -21.30
CA ARG A 185 30.58 1.21 -22.10
C ARG A 185 30.97 -0.26 -22.03
N ASP A 186 32.26 -0.57 -22.15
CA ASP A 186 32.75 -1.95 -22.13
C ASP A 186 32.58 -2.56 -20.72
N ALA A 187 32.83 -1.79 -19.66
CA ALA A 187 32.55 -2.19 -18.28
C ALA A 187 31.05 -2.41 -18.02
N MET A 188 30.18 -1.54 -18.55
CA MET A 188 28.73 -1.72 -18.49
C MET A 188 28.27 -2.96 -19.24
N ALA A 189 28.88 -3.28 -20.39
CA ALA A 189 28.59 -4.51 -21.12
C ALA A 189 28.92 -5.75 -20.28
N ILE A 190 30.05 -5.75 -19.56
CA ILE A 190 30.42 -6.82 -18.62
C ILE A 190 29.45 -6.84 -17.43
N ALA A 191 29.18 -5.70 -16.80
CA ALA A 191 28.28 -5.59 -15.67
C ALA A 191 26.86 -6.08 -16.01
N SER A 192 26.37 -5.83 -17.22
CA SER A 192 25.05 -6.29 -17.66
C SER A 192 24.91 -7.82 -17.70
N THR A 193 26.02 -8.56 -17.80
CA THR A 193 25.99 -10.04 -17.70
C THR A 193 25.64 -10.54 -16.29
N TYR A 194 25.78 -9.69 -15.26
CA TYR A 194 25.41 -9.99 -13.88
C TYR A 194 23.95 -9.65 -13.55
N SER A 195 23.15 -9.19 -14.52
CA SER A 195 21.74 -8.79 -14.29
C SER A 195 20.93 -9.87 -13.54
N SER A 196 20.99 -11.11 -14.00
CA SER A 196 20.33 -12.25 -13.37
C SER A 196 20.81 -12.52 -11.93
N CYS A 197 22.07 -12.24 -11.62
CA CYS A 197 22.61 -12.37 -10.27
C CYS A 197 22.02 -11.26 -9.36
N VAL A 198 21.94 -10.03 -9.87
CA VAL A 198 21.35 -8.88 -9.15
C VAL A 198 19.86 -9.10 -8.89
N GLU A 199 19.11 -9.62 -9.87
CA GLU A 199 17.69 -9.97 -9.70
C GLU A 199 17.49 -11.00 -8.58
N ARG A 200 18.30 -12.07 -8.58
CA ARG A 200 18.28 -13.09 -7.51
C ARG A 200 18.62 -12.52 -6.15
N VAL A 201 19.56 -11.57 -6.09
CA VAL A 201 19.87 -10.85 -4.84
C VAL A 201 18.67 -10.03 -4.38
N ALA A 202 18.00 -9.31 -5.28
CA ALA A 202 16.82 -8.54 -4.95
C ALA A 202 15.68 -9.44 -4.41
N GLU A 203 15.43 -10.59 -5.03
CA GLU A 203 14.43 -11.58 -4.55
C GLU A 203 14.80 -12.14 -3.17
N THR A 204 16.07 -12.49 -2.97
CA THR A 204 16.55 -13.09 -1.71
C THR A 204 16.49 -12.08 -0.57
N ILE A 205 16.96 -10.85 -0.81
CA ILE A 205 16.87 -9.75 0.16
C ILE A 205 15.41 -9.37 0.41
N GLY A 206 14.57 -9.31 -0.62
CA GLY A 206 13.15 -9.03 -0.47
C GLY A 206 12.44 -10.07 0.40
N THR A 207 12.79 -11.34 0.24
CA THR A 207 12.27 -12.42 1.10
C THR A 207 12.72 -12.26 2.56
N LEU A 208 14.01 -11.93 2.76
CA LEU A 208 14.56 -11.67 4.10
C LEU A 208 13.88 -10.46 4.76
N ASP A 209 13.66 -9.38 4.00
CA ASP A 209 12.99 -8.17 4.46
C ASP A 209 11.56 -8.46 4.91
N VAL A 210 10.79 -9.24 4.14
CA VAL A 210 9.45 -9.69 4.54
C VAL A 210 9.50 -10.49 5.84
N PHE A 211 10.42 -11.44 5.99
CA PHE A 211 10.52 -12.22 7.24
C PHE A 211 10.91 -11.36 8.44
N CYS A 212 11.84 -10.43 8.27
CA CYS A 212 12.21 -9.45 9.29
C CYS A 212 11.01 -8.55 9.66
N ALA A 213 10.26 -8.07 8.67
CA ALA A 213 9.08 -7.23 8.89
C ALA A 213 7.99 -7.98 9.66
N LEU A 214 7.67 -9.22 9.27
CA LEU A 214 6.69 -10.06 9.98
C LEU A 214 7.12 -10.34 11.42
N ALA A 215 8.41 -10.67 11.64
CA ALA A 215 8.96 -10.90 12.96
C ALA A 215 8.93 -9.62 13.83
N TYR A 216 9.27 -8.48 13.23
CA TYR A 216 9.22 -7.18 13.89
C TYR A 216 7.80 -6.82 14.31
N THR A 217 6.82 -6.93 13.42
CA THR A 217 5.40 -6.68 13.75
C THR A 217 4.91 -7.59 14.87
N ALA A 218 5.28 -8.87 14.84
CA ALA A 218 4.92 -9.83 15.87
C ALA A 218 5.51 -9.50 17.25
N ALA A 219 6.77 -9.05 17.28
CA ALA A 219 7.50 -8.72 18.51
C ALA A 219 7.11 -7.36 19.09
N MET A 220 6.78 -6.38 18.24
CA MET A 220 6.44 -5.01 18.65
C MET A 220 4.95 -4.81 18.94
N SER A 221 4.10 -5.80 18.69
CA SER A 221 2.69 -5.72 19.09
C SER A 221 2.56 -5.60 20.62
N PRO A 222 1.69 -4.72 21.15
CA PRO A 222 1.53 -4.48 22.60
C PRO A 222 1.27 -5.75 23.44
N HIS A 223 0.66 -6.76 22.83
CA HIS A 223 0.26 -8.01 23.49
C HIS A 223 0.96 -9.25 22.92
N GLY A 224 1.91 -9.06 22.01
CA GLY A 224 2.67 -10.13 21.33
C GLY A 224 1.83 -11.01 20.41
N TYR A 225 2.43 -11.51 19.33
CA TYR A 225 1.78 -12.50 18.45
C TYR A 225 2.25 -13.92 18.74
N CYS A 226 1.39 -14.90 18.48
CA CYS A 226 1.71 -16.32 18.60
C CYS A 226 1.91 -16.97 17.24
N LYS A 227 2.76 -18.01 17.18
CA LYS A 227 2.91 -18.84 15.98
C LYS A 227 1.66 -19.71 15.82
N PRO A 228 0.89 -19.61 14.72
CA PRO A 228 -0.28 -20.47 14.53
C PRO A 228 0.13 -21.91 14.23
N ILE A 229 -0.65 -22.86 14.73
CA ILE A 229 -0.58 -24.28 14.33
C ILE A 229 -1.46 -24.46 13.09
N MET A 230 -0.82 -24.63 11.94
CA MET A 230 -1.53 -24.88 10.68
C MET A 230 -1.84 -26.37 10.54
N THR A 231 -3.07 -26.69 10.16
CA THR A 231 -3.52 -28.05 9.85
C THR A 231 -4.09 -28.10 8.45
N ASP A 232 -3.99 -29.26 7.78
CA ASP A 232 -4.69 -29.50 6.53
C ASP A 232 -5.39 -30.85 6.61
N SER A 233 -6.61 -30.83 7.14
CA SER A 233 -7.41 -32.03 7.35
C SER A 233 -8.87 -31.78 7.01
N ASP A 234 -9.49 -32.82 6.44
CA ASP A 234 -10.93 -32.91 6.20
C ASP A 234 -11.68 -33.67 7.31
N ASP A 235 -10.95 -34.10 8.34
CA ASP A 235 -11.45 -34.90 9.46
C ASP A 235 -12.47 -34.13 10.31
N ASP A 236 -13.37 -34.88 10.93
CA ASP A 236 -14.29 -34.34 11.91
C ASP A 236 -13.51 -33.73 13.09
N GLY A 237 -13.83 -32.48 13.44
CA GLY A 237 -13.12 -31.70 14.46
C GLY A 237 -12.00 -30.79 13.93
N ALA A 238 -11.64 -30.89 12.64
CA ALA A 238 -10.77 -29.93 11.97
C ALA A 238 -11.48 -28.56 11.84
N GLY A 239 -10.73 -27.46 11.93
CA GLY A 239 -11.30 -26.12 11.84
C GLY A 239 -10.39 -25.05 12.42
N ILE A 240 -11.01 -24.00 12.97
CA ILE A 240 -10.33 -22.81 13.48
C ILE A 240 -10.59 -22.69 14.97
N ARG A 241 -9.53 -22.62 15.78
CA ARG A 241 -9.57 -22.35 17.22
C ARG A 241 -8.58 -21.25 17.54
N LEU A 242 -9.10 -20.10 17.96
CA LEU A 242 -8.35 -18.91 18.33
C LEU A 242 -8.68 -18.57 19.79
N GLN A 243 -7.66 -18.47 20.63
CA GLN A 243 -7.80 -18.03 22.00
C GLN A 243 -7.29 -16.60 22.14
N GLY A 244 -8.07 -15.74 22.77
CA GLY A 244 -7.74 -14.33 22.98
C GLY A 244 -7.46 -13.59 21.67
N ALA A 245 -8.28 -13.81 20.64
CA ALA A 245 -8.10 -13.20 19.33
C ALA A 245 -8.32 -11.68 19.37
N ARG A 246 -7.42 -10.95 18.72
CA ARG A 246 -7.46 -9.48 18.60
C ARG A 246 -7.41 -9.06 17.14
N HIS A 247 -7.99 -7.90 16.84
CA HIS A 247 -7.97 -7.39 15.47
C HIS A 247 -6.63 -6.66 15.23
N PRO A 248 -5.80 -7.10 14.27
CA PRO A 248 -4.41 -6.63 14.12
C PRO A 248 -4.28 -5.12 13.91
N CYS A 249 -5.24 -4.49 13.23
CA CYS A 249 -5.22 -3.03 13.03
C CYS A 249 -5.89 -2.21 14.15
N VAL A 250 -6.89 -2.77 14.85
CA VAL A 250 -7.65 -2.00 15.85
C VAL A 250 -6.90 -1.98 17.18
N GLU A 251 -6.17 -3.06 17.52
CA GLU A 251 -5.34 -3.10 18.72
C GLU A 251 -4.18 -2.08 18.71
N LEU A 252 -3.79 -1.59 17.54
CA LEU A 252 -2.72 -0.60 17.37
C LEU A 252 -3.21 0.85 17.43
N GLN A 253 -4.52 1.09 17.58
CA GLN A 253 -5.04 2.45 17.66
C GLN A 253 -4.66 3.11 18.99
N GLU A 254 -4.20 4.35 18.92
CA GLU A 254 -3.86 5.13 20.12
C GLU A 254 -5.07 5.28 21.04
N ASN A 255 -4.84 5.15 22.35
CA ASN A 255 -5.86 5.27 23.40
C ASN A 255 -7.03 4.27 23.30
N MET A 256 -6.84 3.14 22.61
CA MET A 256 -7.81 2.06 22.55
C MET A 256 -7.29 0.83 23.29
N GLU A 257 -8.02 0.36 24.30
CA GLU A 257 -7.78 -0.94 24.92
C GLU A 257 -8.64 -2.00 24.23
N TYR A 258 -8.00 -2.96 23.57
CA TYR A 258 -8.71 -4.00 22.82
C TYR A 258 -9.06 -5.19 23.73
N ILE A 259 -10.33 -5.58 23.76
CA ILE A 259 -10.79 -6.74 24.54
C ILE A 259 -10.66 -8.03 23.70
N PRO A 260 -9.76 -8.96 24.07
CA PRO A 260 -9.53 -10.19 23.31
C PRO A 260 -10.72 -11.15 23.44
N ASN A 261 -11.02 -11.89 22.37
CA ASN A 261 -12.18 -12.79 22.33
C ASN A 261 -11.83 -14.15 21.72
N ASP A 262 -12.44 -15.22 22.23
CA ASP A 262 -12.23 -16.57 21.69
C ASP A 262 -13.10 -16.82 20.45
N ILE A 263 -12.56 -17.59 19.51
CA ILE A 263 -13.28 -18.03 18.30
C ILE A 263 -13.01 -19.51 18.09
N ALA A 264 -14.07 -20.31 18.00
CA ALA A 264 -13.97 -21.72 17.68
C ALA A 264 -14.95 -22.03 16.56
N LEU A 265 -14.49 -22.73 15.53
CA LEU A 265 -15.26 -23.28 14.41
C LEU A 265 -14.68 -24.67 14.12
N ALA A 266 -15.51 -25.70 14.02
CA ALA A 266 -15.02 -27.04 13.71
C ALA A 266 -16.03 -27.81 12.86
N PHE A 267 -15.54 -28.54 11.86
CA PHE A 267 -16.35 -29.41 11.04
C PHE A 267 -16.81 -30.65 11.83
N PRO A 268 -17.96 -31.25 11.47
CA PRO A 268 -19.08 -30.66 10.76
C PRO A 268 -20.07 -29.97 11.73
N GLU A 269 -20.08 -30.37 13.01
CA GLU A 269 -21.13 -30.00 13.96
C GLU A 269 -21.03 -28.55 14.46
N GLN A 270 -19.83 -27.98 14.49
CA GLN A 270 -19.56 -26.66 15.06
C GLN A 270 -19.14 -25.62 14.01
N ALA A 271 -19.44 -25.87 12.74
CA ALA A 271 -19.01 -25.04 11.61
C ALA A 271 -19.79 -23.73 11.49
N GLN A 272 -20.98 -23.63 12.11
CA GLN A 272 -21.86 -22.47 12.03
C GLN A 272 -21.87 -21.69 13.35
N LEU A 273 -21.55 -20.39 13.29
CA LEU A 273 -21.59 -19.47 14.42
C LEU A 273 -22.44 -18.24 14.10
N LEU A 274 -23.52 -18.05 14.84
CA LEU A 274 -24.36 -16.86 14.77
C LEU A 274 -23.94 -15.86 15.85
N VAL A 275 -23.60 -14.64 15.44
CA VAL A 275 -23.20 -13.54 16.32
C VAL A 275 -24.34 -12.54 16.44
N SER A 276 -24.89 -12.41 17.64
CA SER A 276 -26.00 -11.50 17.95
C SER A 276 -25.57 -10.38 18.92
N GLY A 277 -26.44 -9.39 19.11
CA GLY A 277 -26.22 -8.28 20.04
C GLY A 277 -26.23 -6.89 19.39
N PRO A 278 -26.02 -5.83 20.18
CA PRO A 278 -26.14 -4.45 19.71
C PRO A 278 -25.14 -4.09 18.59
N ASN A 279 -25.50 -3.14 17.71
CA ASN A 279 -24.65 -2.73 16.57
C ASN A 279 -23.29 -2.17 17.01
N MET A 280 -23.26 -1.39 18.09
CA MET A 280 -22.02 -0.85 18.66
C MET A 280 -21.31 -1.81 19.62
N GLY A 281 -21.76 -3.07 19.74
CA GLY A 281 -21.15 -4.05 20.65
C GLY A 281 -19.90 -4.75 20.11
N GLY A 282 -19.46 -4.43 18.87
CA GLY A 282 -18.23 -4.99 18.29
C GLY A 282 -18.41 -6.25 17.42
N LYS A 283 -19.64 -6.58 16.99
CA LYS A 283 -19.91 -7.76 16.13
C LYS A 283 -19.06 -7.77 14.86
N SER A 284 -19.05 -6.66 14.11
CA SER A 284 -18.27 -6.54 12.87
C SER A 284 -16.77 -6.63 13.11
N VAL A 285 -16.27 -6.09 14.23
CA VAL A 285 -14.85 -6.19 14.60
C VAL A 285 -14.47 -7.63 14.92
N TYR A 286 -15.33 -8.36 15.65
CA TYR A 286 -15.14 -9.77 15.99
C TYR A 286 -15.09 -10.69 14.76
N ILE A 287 -15.98 -10.50 13.79
CA ILE A 287 -15.97 -11.34 12.57
C ILE A 287 -14.83 -10.97 11.62
N ARG A 288 -14.44 -9.67 11.55
CA ARG A 288 -13.31 -9.22 10.73
C ARG A 288 -11.98 -9.67 11.29
N SER A 289 -11.83 -9.72 12.62
CA SER A 289 -10.60 -10.22 13.25
C SER A 289 -10.33 -11.68 12.85
N LEU A 290 -11.37 -12.53 12.82
CA LEU A 290 -11.26 -13.90 12.33
C LEU A 290 -10.69 -13.96 10.90
N GLY A 291 -11.29 -13.22 9.96
CA GLY A 291 -10.84 -13.21 8.56
C GLY A 291 -9.40 -12.70 8.41
N ALA A 292 -9.04 -11.64 9.15
CA ALA A 292 -7.69 -11.08 9.15
C ALA A 292 -6.66 -12.09 9.72
N ILE A 293 -6.97 -12.75 10.83
CA ILE A 293 -6.09 -13.73 11.47
C ILE A 293 -5.83 -14.93 10.56
N VAL A 294 -6.86 -15.46 9.90
CA VAL A 294 -6.70 -16.59 8.96
C VAL A 294 -5.83 -16.18 7.77
N CYS A 295 -6.03 -14.98 7.23
CA CYS A 295 -5.20 -14.43 6.16
C CYS A 295 -3.73 -14.30 6.61
N MET A 296 -3.48 -13.70 7.77
CA MET A 296 -2.15 -13.54 8.36
C MET A 296 -1.43 -14.88 8.56
N ALA A 297 -2.16 -15.90 9.05
CA ALA A 297 -1.59 -17.23 9.22
C ALA A 297 -1.20 -17.87 7.88
N GLN A 298 -2.05 -17.75 6.85
CA GLN A 298 -1.81 -18.35 5.54
C GLN A 298 -0.75 -17.62 4.69
N ILE A 299 -0.41 -16.36 5.00
CA ILE A 299 0.79 -15.69 4.43
C ILE A 299 2.09 -16.04 5.18
N GLY A 300 2.02 -16.85 6.24
CA GLY A 300 3.17 -17.28 7.04
C GLY A 300 3.54 -16.37 8.21
N SER A 301 2.65 -15.45 8.61
CA SER A 301 2.88 -14.57 9.76
C SER A 301 2.49 -15.21 11.09
N TYR A 302 3.02 -14.67 12.18
CA TYR A 302 2.46 -14.86 13.52
C TYR A 302 1.13 -14.08 13.61
N VAL A 303 0.25 -14.49 14.54
CA VAL A 303 -1.11 -13.95 14.64
C VAL A 303 -1.43 -13.35 16.01
N PRO A 304 -2.30 -12.31 16.08
CA PRO A 304 -2.70 -11.63 17.31
C PRO A 304 -3.66 -12.49 18.17
N CYS A 305 -3.13 -13.57 18.74
CA CYS A 305 -3.84 -14.50 19.62
C CYS A 305 -2.91 -14.94 20.75
N THR A 306 -3.49 -15.44 21.84
CA THR A 306 -2.74 -16.19 22.87
C THR A 306 -2.34 -17.57 22.34
N SER A 307 -3.25 -18.24 21.64
CA SER A 307 -2.97 -19.48 20.91
C SER A 307 -3.87 -19.58 19.68
N ALA A 308 -3.39 -20.20 18.61
CA ALA A 308 -4.14 -20.35 17.36
C ALA A 308 -3.88 -21.73 16.73
N THR A 309 -4.97 -22.43 16.38
CA THR A 309 -4.97 -23.60 15.49
C THR A 309 -5.88 -23.29 14.32
N ILE A 310 -5.35 -23.37 13.09
CA ILE A 310 -6.07 -22.94 11.89
C ILE A 310 -5.95 -24.05 10.85
N ASN A 311 -7.09 -24.62 10.45
CA ASN A 311 -7.16 -25.48 9.28
C ASN A 311 -7.14 -24.63 8.01
N ILE A 312 -6.37 -25.05 7.00
CA ILE A 312 -6.20 -24.30 5.76
C ILE A 312 -7.57 -24.05 5.11
N CYS A 313 -7.84 -22.78 4.81
CA CYS A 313 -9.02 -22.33 4.09
C CYS A 313 -8.64 -22.04 2.63
N HIS A 314 -9.41 -22.58 1.68
CA HIS A 314 -9.19 -22.33 0.26
C HIS A 314 -9.67 -20.94 -0.17
N ALA A 315 -10.68 -20.41 0.52
CA ALA A 315 -11.22 -19.09 0.26
C ALA A 315 -11.81 -18.49 1.55
N ILE A 316 -11.60 -17.19 1.74
CA ILE A 316 -12.33 -16.37 2.71
C ILE A 316 -13.34 -15.56 1.91
N LEU A 317 -14.62 -15.87 2.05
CA LEU A 317 -15.71 -15.23 1.33
C LEU A 317 -16.48 -14.35 2.30
N ALA A 318 -16.43 -13.04 2.08
CA ALA A 318 -16.97 -12.07 3.02
C ALA A 318 -18.07 -11.24 2.38
N ARG A 319 -19.24 -11.20 3.02
CA ARG A 319 -20.23 -10.13 2.86
C ARG A 319 -20.13 -9.26 4.10
N VAL A 320 -19.32 -8.22 4.03
CA VAL A 320 -19.14 -7.25 5.11
C VAL A 320 -19.52 -5.92 4.51
N GLY A 321 -20.61 -5.31 4.99
CA GLY A 321 -21.30 -4.19 4.35
C GLY A 321 -20.36 -3.17 3.68
N ALA A 322 -20.55 -2.99 2.38
CA ALA A 322 -19.87 -1.95 1.59
C ALA A 322 -20.72 -0.67 1.60
N GLY A 323 -20.04 0.48 1.63
CA GLY A 323 -20.67 1.77 1.36
C GLY A 323 -21.37 1.77 0.00
N ASP A 324 -22.45 2.54 -0.08
CA ASP A 324 -23.33 2.59 -1.24
C ASP A 324 -22.58 2.71 -2.57
N LEU A 325 -22.86 1.79 -3.50
CA LEU A 325 -22.48 1.91 -4.92
C LEU A 325 -23.49 2.78 -5.68
N GLN A 326 -23.90 3.91 -5.09
CA GLN A 326 -24.90 4.82 -5.67
C GLN A 326 -24.48 5.30 -7.08
N GLU A 327 -23.17 5.47 -7.32
CA GLU A 327 -22.62 5.88 -8.62
C GLU A 327 -22.90 4.88 -9.76
N ARG A 328 -23.23 3.61 -9.46
CA ARG A 328 -23.55 2.57 -10.45
C ARG A 328 -25.04 2.31 -10.65
N GLY A 329 -25.92 3.02 -9.95
CA GLY A 329 -27.38 2.88 -10.09
C GLY A 329 -27.96 1.54 -9.61
N ILE A 330 -27.22 0.77 -8.81
CA ILE A 330 -27.67 -0.51 -8.23
C ILE A 330 -28.19 -0.25 -6.82
N SER A 331 -29.37 -0.77 -6.49
CA SER A 331 -29.91 -0.66 -5.12
C SER A 331 -29.04 -1.43 -4.13
N THR A 332 -28.95 -0.94 -2.89
CA THR A 332 -28.17 -1.56 -1.81
C THR A 332 -28.54 -3.04 -1.61
N PHE A 333 -29.84 -3.34 -1.65
CA PHE A 333 -30.34 -4.71 -1.57
C PHE A 333 -29.95 -5.57 -2.78
N MET A 334 -29.99 -5.03 -4.00
CA MET A 334 -29.56 -5.80 -5.18
C MET A 334 -28.05 -6.10 -5.13
N ALA A 335 -27.24 -5.14 -4.65
CA ALA A 335 -25.82 -5.39 -4.40
C ALA A 335 -25.61 -6.49 -3.34
N GLU A 336 -26.35 -6.46 -2.22
CA GLU A 336 -26.34 -7.53 -1.21
C GLU A 336 -26.66 -8.91 -1.82
N MET A 337 -27.65 -8.98 -2.71
CA MET A 337 -28.05 -10.24 -3.34
C MET A 337 -27.04 -10.74 -4.37
N LEU A 338 -26.44 -9.85 -5.16
CA LEU A 338 -25.38 -10.22 -6.12
C LEU A 338 -24.13 -10.74 -5.41
N GLU A 339 -23.72 -10.09 -4.33
CA GLU A 339 -22.60 -10.55 -3.49
C GLU A 339 -22.90 -11.89 -2.84
N SER A 340 -24.10 -12.04 -2.25
CA SER A 340 -24.53 -13.32 -1.65
C SER A 340 -24.55 -14.43 -2.70
N SER A 341 -25.06 -14.14 -3.90
CA SER A 341 -25.07 -15.10 -5.01
C SER A 341 -23.66 -15.51 -5.44
N ALA A 342 -22.71 -14.57 -5.50
CA ALA A 342 -21.32 -14.86 -5.79
C ALA A 342 -20.68 -15.76 -4.72
N ILE A 343 -20.92 -15.46 -3.44
CA ILE A 343 -20.47 -16.29 -2.31
C ILE A 343 -21.03 -17.71 -2.43
N LEU A 344 -22.34 -17.86 -2.64
CA LEU A 344 -22.99 -19.17 -2.75
C LEU A 344 -22.45 -20.02 -3.92
N ARG A 345 -22.06 -19.40 -5.03
CA ARG A 345 -21.48 -20.12 -6.19
C ARG A 345 -20.01 -20.50 -5.99
N ALA A 346 -19.24 -19.68 -5.27
CA ALA A 346 -17.81 -19.89 -5.06
C ALA A 346 -17.50 -20.75 -3.82
N ALA A 347 -18.44 -20.84 -2.87
CA ALA A 347 -18.24 -21.55 -1.61
C ALA A 347 -18.02 -23.05 -1.81
N THR A 348 -17.01 -23.57 -1.11
CA THR A 348 -16.69 -24.99 -1.02
C THR A 348 -16.65 -25.42 0.45
N LYS A 349 -16.58 -26.72 0.73
CA LYS A 349 -16.46 -27.24 2.11
C LYS A 349 -15.28 -26.59 2.88
N ARG A 350 -14.17 -26.28 2.19
CA ARG A 350 -12.95 -25.64 2.75
C ARG A 350 -12.99 -24.10 2.73
N SER A 351 -14.14 -23.49 2.51
CA SER A 351 -14.31 -22.03 2.58
C SER A 351 -14.65 -21.56 3.99
N LEU A 352 -14.13 -20.40 4.36
CA LEU A 352 -14.59 -19.61 5.51
C LEU A 352 -15.51 -18.52 5.00
N ILE A 353 -16.76 -18.51 5.45
CA ILE A 353 -17.75 -17.50 5.07
C ILE A 353 -18.00 -16.56 6.24
N ILE A 354 -17.89 -15.26 5.99
CA ILE A 354 -18.18 -14.21 6.95
C ILE A 354 -19.32 -13.36 6.41
N VAL A 355 -20.43 -13.29 7.14
CA VAL A 355 -21.61 -12.50 6.75
C VAL A 355 -21.91 -11.49 7.85
N ASP A 356 -22.05 -10.22 7.46
CA ASP A 356 -22.41 -9.12 8.35
C ASP A 356 -23.75 -8.52 7.90
N GLU A 357 -24.77 -8.70 8.74
CA GLU A 357 -26.05 -7.99 8.64
C GLU A 357 -26.80 -8.13 7.30
N LEU A 358 -26.76 -9.32 6.70
CA LEU A 358 -27.47 -9.63 5.46
C LEU A 358 -28.99 -9.47 5.59
N GLY A 359 -29.63 -8.89 4.57
CA GLY A 359 -31.10 -8.80 4.48
C GLY A 359 -31.70 -7.55 5.12
N ARG A 360 -30.88 -6.52 5.39
CA ARG A 360 -31.33 -5.23 5.94
C ARG A 360 -31.99 -4.32 4.93
N GLY A 361 -31.64 -4.44 3.65
CA GLY A 361 -32.15 -3.56 2.59
C GLY A 361 -33.57 -3.86 2.09
N THR A 362 -34.32 -4.75 2.74
CA THR A 362 -35.65 -5.21 2.28
C THR A 362 -36.66 -5.34 3.44
N SER A 363 -37.87 -5.82 3.16
CA SER A 363 -38.88 -6.10 4.18
C SER A 363 -38.33 -7.06 5.25
N THR A 364 -38.71 -6.86 6.51
CA THR A 364 -38.16 -7.66 7.62
C THR A 364 -38.40 -9.16 7.46
N PHE A 365 -39.56 -9.54 6.92
CA PHE A 365 -39.90 -10.95 6.67
C PHE A 365 -39.10 -11.54 5.51
N ASP A 366 -38.95 -10.81 4.40
CA ASP A 366 -38.16 -11.29 3.26
C ASP A 366 -36.67 -11.37 3.62
N GLY A 367 -36.16 -10.37 4.34
CA GLY A 367 -34.78 -10.31 4.82
C GLY A 367 -34.45 -11.49 5.72
N TYR A 368 -35.32 -11.78 6.70
CA TYR A 368 -35.19 -12.96 7.56
C TYR A 368 -35.26 -14.26 6.75
N GLY A 369 -36.24 -14.39 5.86
CA GLY A 369 -36.42 -15.60 5.03
C GLY A 369 -35.20 -15.90 4.18
N LEU A 370 -34.64 -14.89 3.53
CA LEU A 370 -33.42 -15.00 2.74
C LEU A 370 -32.19 -15.33 3.60
N ALA A 371 -31.99 -14.61 4.70
CA ALA A 371 -30.87 -14.86 5.61
C ALA A 371 -30.88 -16.30 6.14
N ARG A 372 -32.06 -16.78 6.54
CA ARG A 372 -32.26 -18.17 6.97
C ARG A 372 -31.94 -19.16 5.86
N ALA A 373 -32.54 -18.99 4.69
CA ALA A 373 -32.36 -19.91 3.56
C ALA A 373 -30.90 -20.00 3.12
N ILE A 374 -30.19 -18.86 3.12
CA ILE A 374 -28.76 -18.80 2.78
C ILE A 374 -27.92 -19.51 3.83
N LEU A 375 -28.17 -19.27 5.13
CA LEU A 375 -27.46 -19.95 6.21
C LEU A 375 -27.69 -21.47 6.18
N GLU A 376 -28.94 -21.92 6.00
CA GLU A 376 -29.28 -23.34 5.88
C GLU A 376 -28.63 -23.97 4.64
N TYR A 377 -28.59 -23.27 3.50
CA TYR A 377 -27.91 -23.74 2.29
C TYR A 377 -26.39 -23.93 2.53
N LEU A 378 -25.73 -22.94 3.13
CA LEU A 378 -24.30 -23.02 3.43
C LEU A 378 -23.97 -24.14 4.43
N ARG A 379 -24.84 -24.34 5.43
CA ARG A 379 -24.70 -25.42 6.41
C ARG A 379 -24.93 -26.81 5.78
N ASP A 380 -26.04 -27.00 5.08
CA ASP A 380 -26.53 -28.34 4.71
C ASP A 380 -26.09 -28.79 3.32
N ARG A 381 -25.96 -27.85 2.37
CA ARG A 381 -25.55 -28.17 0.99
C ARG A 381 -24.04 -28.05 0.80
N VAL A 382 -23.44 -26.98 1.33
CA VAL A 382 -22.00 -26.72 1.16
C VAL A 382 -21.19 -27.37 2.29
N GLY A 383 -21.67 -27.27 3.54
CA GLY A 383 -20.99 -27.84 4.71
C GLY A 383 -19.71 -27.09 5.10
N CYS A 384 -19.64 -25.78 4.81
CA CYS A 384 -18.46 -24.94 5.08
C CYS A 384 -18.51 -24.26 6.45
N MET A 385 -17.40 -23.63 6.87
CA MET A 385 -17.40 -22.79 8.08
C MET A 385 -18.08 -21.45 7.80
N VAL A 386 -18.99 -21.03 8.66
CA VAL A 386 -19.75 -19.79 8.52
C VAL A 386 -19.81 -19.05 9.84
N VAL A 387 -19.47 -17.76 9.81
CA VAL A 387 -19.75 -16.80 10.88
C VAL A 387 -20.72 -15.77 10.36
N PHE A 388 -21.86 -15.66 11.02
CA PHE A 388 -22.98 -14.84 10.57
C PHE A 388 -23.35 -13.85 11.68
N ALA A 389 -23.00 -12.57 11.52
CA ALA A 389 -23.48 -11.51 12.38
C ALA A 389 -24.86 -11.05 11.92
N THR A 390 -25.84 -11.07 12.83
CA THR A 390 -27.23 -10.74 12.50
C THR A 390 -27.90 -9.84 13.54
N HIS A 391 -28.99 -9.23 13.11
CA HIS A 391 -29.96 -8.54 13.95
C HIS A 391 -31.30 -9.29 14.05
N PHE A 392 -31.47 -10.37 13.27
CA PHE A 392 -32.64 -11.24 13.33
C PHE A 392 -32.48 -12.22 14.49
N HIS A 393 -33.18 -11.95 15.60
CA HIS A 393 -33.16 -12.81 16.78
C HIS A 393 -33.80 -14.18 16.51
N GLU A 394 -34.70 -14.25 15.53
CA GLU A 394 -35.40 -15.46 15.11
C GLU A 394 -34.44 -16.52 14.57
N LEU A 395 -33.28 -16.12 14.00
CA LEU A 395 -32.25 -17.05 13.53
C LEU A 395 -31.56 -17.80 14.68
N THR A 396 -31.63 -17.29 15.91
CA THR A 396 -30.97 -17.91 17.07
C THR A 396 -31.57 -19.26 17.46
N HIS A 397 -32.80 -19.54 17.03
CA HIS A 397 -33.50 -20.81 17.29
C HIS A 397 -33.16 -21.92 16.28
N LEU A 398 -32.28 -21.67 15.31
CA LEU A 398 -31.92 -22.67 14.31
C LEU A 398 -31.10 -23.82 14.93
N PRO A 399 -31.46 -25.08 14.65
CA PRO A 399 -30.69 -26.23 15.13
C PRO A 399 -29.32 -26.29 14.42
N ARG A 400 -28.32 -26.90 15.08
CA ARG A 400 -26.96 -27.07 14.53
C ARG A 400 -26.27 -25.75 14.13
N VAL A 401 -26.69 -24.64 14.77
CA VAL A 401 -26.04 -23.33 14.69
C VAL A 401 -25.71 -22.90 16.11
N ARG A 402 -24.42 -22.64 16.40
CA ARG A 402 -24.02 -22.15 17.72
C ARG A 402 -24.27 -20.65 17.78
N ASN A 403 -24.78 -20.19 18.93
CA ASN A 403 -25.01 -18.78 19.17
C ASN A 403 -23.91 -18.21 20.06
N CYS A 404 -23.45 -17.01 19.73
CA CYS A 404 -22.75 -16.13 20.65
C CYS A 404 -23.34 -14.72 20.56
N HIS A 405 -23.03 -13.90 21.55
CA HIS A 405 -23.42 -12.51 21.57
C HIS A 405 -22.35 -11.62 22.16
N VAL A 406 -22.33 -10.37 21.69
CA VAL A 406 -21.57 -9.29 22.32
C VAL A 406 -22.33 -8.74 23.52
N THR A 407 -21.62 -8.53 24.63
CA THR A 407 -22.21 -8.13 25.90
C THR A 407 -22.27 -6.61 26.07
N ALA A 408 -23.32 -6.15 26.75
CA ALA A 408 -23.49 -4.77 27.17
C ALA A 408 -24.10 -4.74 28.58
N GLN A 409 -23.69 -3.77 29.40
CA GLN A 409 -24.17 -3.62 30.77
C GLN A 409 -24.87 -2.28 30.94
N LYS A 410 -26.00 -2.29 31.64
CA LYS A 410 -26.72 -1.08 32.06
C LYS A 410 -26.08 -0.57 33.36
N GLY A 411 -25.50 0.63 33.32
CA GLY A 411 -24.97 1.35 34.47
C GLY A 411 -25.87 2.50 34.90
N SER A 412 -25.48 3.20 35.97
CA SER A 412 -26.20 4.38 36.48
C SER A 412 -26.17 5.59 35.52
N GLN A 413 -25.22 5.63 34.60
CA GLN A 413 -25.03 6.72 33.63
C GLN A 413 -25.42 6.35 32.18
N GLY A 414 -25.91 5.14 31.93
CA GLY A 414 -26.27 4.69 30.58
C GLY A 414 -25.86 3.25 30.27
N LEU A 415 -25.82 2.90 28.98
CA LEU A 415 -25.39 1.59 28.49
C LEU A 415 -23.87 1.61 28.21
N THR A 416 -23.14 0.65 28.77
CA THR A 416 -21.71 0.45 28.50
C THR A 416 -21.52 -0.83 27.69
N PHE A 417 -20.86 -0.73 26.55
CA PHE A 417 -20.48 -1.90 25.74
C PHE A 417 -19.22 -2.55 26.33
N LEU A 418 -19.29 -3.85 26.62
CA LEU A 418 -18.18 -4.57 27.24
C LEU A 418 -17.26 -5.24 26.21
N TYR A 419 -17.65 -5.25 24.92
CA TYR A 419 -16.94 -5.88 23.80
C TYR A 419 -16.52 -7.35 24.00
N GLN A 420 -16.99 -7.99 25.07
CA GLN A 420 -16.77 -9.40 25.36
C GLN A 420 -17.86 -10.24 24.69
N VAL A 421 -17.44 -11.24 23.93
CA VAL A 421 -18.30 -12.24 23.30
C VAL A 421 -18.52 -13.39 24.27
N ARG A 422 -19.79 -13.71 24.50
CA ARG A 422 -20.20 -14.83 25.35
C ARG A 422 -21.04 -15.85 24.58
N PRO A 423 -21.00 -17.14 24.95
CA PRO A 423 -21.87 -18.14 24.35
C PRO A 423 -23.34 -17.85 24.64
N GLY A 424 -24.22 -18.30 23.75
CA GLY A 424 -25.67 -18.11 23.82
C GLY A 424 -26.16 -16.89 23.02
N PRO A 425 -27.47 -16.81 22.75
CA PRO A 425 -28.06 -15.69 22.01
C PRO A 425 -28.25 -14.45 22.89
N CYS A 426 -28.27 -13.27 22.27
CA CYS A 426 -28.69 -12.03 22.91
C CYS A 426 -30.22 -11.94 22.89
N LEU A 427 -30.87 -11.97 24.06
CA LEU A 427 -32.33 -11.87 24.16
C LEU A 427 -32.83 -10.43 24.36
N GLU A 428 -31.93 -9.48 24.60
CA GLU A 428 -32.28 -8.08 24.84
C GLU A 428 -31.92 -7.19 23.63
N SER A 429 -32.87 -6.35 23.21
CA SER A 429 -32.65 -5.30 22.22
C SER A 429 -32.34 -3.97 22.92
N PHE A 430 -31.20 -3.37 22.58
CA PHE A 430 -30.72 -2.14 23.22
C PHE A 430 -31.00 -0.86 22.40
N GLY A 431 -31.80 -0.94 21.33
CA GLY A 431 -31.98 0.18 20.39
C GLY A 431 -32.55 1.44 21.04
N ILE A 432 -33.52 1.30 21.94
CA ILE A 432 -34.12 2.45 22.65
C ILE A 432 -33.12 3.05 23.64
N GLN A 433 -32.29 2.22 24.28
CA GLN A 433 -31.27 2.64 25.23
C GLN A 433 -30.11 3.37 24.53
N VAL A 434 -29.77 2.96 23.30
CA VAL A 434 -28.82 3.71 22.46
C VAL A 434 -29.40 5.07 22.08
N ALA A 435 -30.70 5.16 21.79
CA ALA A 435 -31.37 6.45 21.56
C ALA A 435 -31.38 7.35 22.80
N GLU A 436 -31.51 6.78 24.01
CA GLU A 436 -31.34 7.50 25.28
C GLU A 436 -29.94 8.09 25.43
N MET A 437 -28.89 7.33 25.09
CA MET A 437 -27.50 7.81 25.09
C MET A 437 -27.25 8.89 24.04
N ALA A 438 -27.92 8.82 22.88
CA ALA A 438 -27.85 9.82 21.84
C ALA A 438 -28.66 11.11 22.15
N HIS A 439 -29.16 11.25 23.38
CA HIS A 439 -29.95 12.39 23.84
C HIS A 439 -31.20 12.66 23.00
N VAL A 440 -31.82 11.60 22.46
CA VAL A 440 -33.16 11.71 21.83
C VAL A 440 -34.16 12.24 22.87
N PRO A 441 -35.11 13.12 22.52
CA PRO A 441 -36.03 13.70 23.49
C PRO A 441 -36.81 12.65 24.27
N LYS A 442 -36.91 12.83 25.61
CA LYS A 442 -37.59 11.88 26.52
C LYS A 442 -39.00 11.51 26.07
N ALA A 443 -39.76 12.47 25.52
CA ALA A 443 -41.11 12.21 25.00
C ALA A 443 -41.12 11.18 23.85
N VAL A 444 -40.12 11.24 22.96
CA VAL A 444 -39.97 10.30 21.83
C VAL A 444 -39.58 8.92 22.35
N ILE A 445 -38.65 8.85 23.30
CA ILE A 445 -38.23 7.59 23.93
C ILE A 445 -39.39 6.90 24.64
N GLU A 446 -40.18 7.63 25.41
CA GLU A 446 -41.35 7.08 26.12
C GLU A 446 -42.42 6.57 25.16
N ASP A 447 -42.66 7.26 24.04
CA ASP A 447 -43.57 6.77 23.00
C ASP A 447 -43.00 5.52 22.29
N ALA A 448 -41.70 5.51 21.98
CA ALA A 448 -41.03 4.37 21.38
C ALA A 448 -41.11 3.12 22.27
N LYS A 449 -40.90 3.26 23.59
CA LYS A 449 -41.08 2.17 24.57
C LYS A 449 -42.50 1.61 24.56
N LYS A 450 -43.51 2.48 24.52
CA LYS A 450 -44.93 2.06 24.46
C LYS A 450 -45.23 1.28 23.18
N ARG A 451 -44.70 1.71 22.04
CA ARG A 451 -44.88 1.03 20.74
C ARG A 451 -44.16 -0.32 20.70
N ALA A 452 -42.91 -0.38 21.17
CA ALA A 452 -42.14 -1.62 21.24
C ALA A 452 -42.86 -2.69 22.06
N ARG A 453 -43.35 -2.35 23.26
CA ARG A 453 -44.14 -3.28 24.09
C ARG A 453 -45.38 -3.82 23.37
N LYS A 454 -46.11 -2.97 22.63
CA LYS A 454 -47.28 -3.41 21.85
C LYS A 454 -46.91 -4.44 20.78
N LEU A 455 -45.79 -4.25 20.08
CA LEU A 455 -45.28 -5.18 19.07
C LEU A 455 -44.81 -6.51 19.67
N GLU A 456 -44.12 -6.49 20.81
CA GLU A 456 -43.75 -7.71 21.54
C GLU A 456 -44.99 -8.51 21.98
N THR A 457 -46.02 -7.82 22.47
CA THR A 457 -47.28 -8.47 22.87
C THR A 457 -48.02 -9.06 21.65
N PHE A 458 -47.95 -8.39 20.49
CA PHE A 458 -48.55 -8.85 19.25
C PHE A 458 -47.85 -10.11 18.70
N ASN A 459 -46.51 -10.16 18.73
CA ASN A 459 -45.75 -11.34 18.31
C ASN A 459 -45.93 -12.54 19.25
N ASN A 460 -46.02 -12.32 20.57
CA ASN A 460 -46.24 -13.40 21.54
C ASN A 460 -47.65 -14.01 21.41
N ASN A 461 -48.68 -13.21 21.13
CA ASN A 461 -50.04 -13.71 20.93
C ASN A 461 -50.21 -14.52 19.64
N ASN A 462 -49.48 -14.19 18.57
CA ASN A 462 -49.48 -14.97 17.33
C ASN A 462 -48.63 -16.25 17.42
N SER A 463 -47.68 -16.32 18.35
CA SER A 463 -46.84 -17.52 18.57
C SER A 463 -47.49 -18.57 19.47
N ALA A 464 -48.57 -18.21 20.19
CA ALA A 464 -49.30 -19.09 21.10
C ALA A 464 -50.57 -19.75 20.49
N GLY A 465 -50.90 -19.46 19.23
CA GLY A 465 -52.08 -20.01 18.53
C GLY A 465 -51.71 -20.63 17.19
N GLY A 466 -51.23 -21.87 17.19
CA GLY A 466 -50.76 -22.55 15.99
C GLY A 466 -51.01 -24.06 15.99
N ALA A 467 -52.27 -24.46 16.09
CA ALA A 467 -52.74 -25.75 15.57
C ALA A 467 -54.12 -25.56 14.91
N THR A 468 -54.20 -26.00 13.64
CA THR A 468 -55.39 -26.20 12.77
C THR A 468 -55.96 -25.01 11.97
N ASP A 469 -55.83 -25.16 10.64
CA ASP A 469 -56.68 -24.79 9.50
C ASP A 469 -57.54 -23.52 9.46
N GLY A 470 -57.48 -22.85 8.30
CA GLY A 470 -58.59 -22.05 7.77
C GLY A 470 -58.18 -20.73 7.14
N ILE A 471 -58.02 -20.72 5.81
CA ILE A 471 -57.95 -19.49 5.00
C ILE A 471 -59.26 -18.73 5.16
N ALA A 472 -59.23 -17.55 5.79
CA ALA A 472 -60.32 -16.58 5.76
C ALA A 472 -59.76 -15.18 5.47
N THR A 473 -60.12 -14.68 4.29
CA THR A 473 -59.80 -13.36 3.76
C THR A 473 -60.57 -12.26 4.51
N GLY A 474 -59.85 -11.32 5.15
CA GLY A 474 -60.40 -10.10 5.74
C GLY A 474 -60.12 -8.87 4.87
N ALA A 475 -61.18 -8.14 4.48
CA ALA A 475 -61.15 -7.02 3.54
C ALA A 475 -60.49 -5.72 4.10
N PRO A 476 -59.79 -4.91 3.28
CA PRO A 476 -59.29 -3.61 3.70
C PRO A 476 -60.22 -2.44 3.37
N ASN A 477 -60.12 -1.42 4.23
CA ASN A 477 -60.81 -0.13 4.28
C ASN A 477 -61.03 0.59 2.93
N LYS A 478 -62.24 1.13 2.74
CA LYS A 478 -62.74 1.76 1.49
C LYS A 478 -62.11 3.10 1.09
N LYS A 479 -61.19 3.69 1.87
CA LYS A 479 -60.59 5.01 1.55
C LYS A 479 -59.22 4.95 0.85
N SER A 480 -58.50 3.82 0.87
CA SER A 480 -57.20 3.69 0.17
C SER A 480 -57.30 3.01 -1.20
N LYS A 481 -58.43 2.39 -1.54
CA LYS A 481 -58.59 1.63 -2.80
C LYS A 481 -58.58 2.50 -4.06
N THR A 482 -59.06 3.74 -3.99
CA THR A 482 -59.16 4.61 -5.17
C THR A 482 -57.76 5.07 -5.62
N GLU A 483 -56.92 5.56 -4.70
CA GLU A 483 -55.54 6.00 -4.98
C GLU A 483 -54.60 4.83 -5.35
N LEU A 484 -54.81 3.64 -4.75
CA LEU A 484 -54.06 2.44 -5.12
C LEU A 484 -54.44 1.90 -6.52
N SER A 485 -55.71 2.06 -6.94
CA SER A 485 -56.16 1.62 -8.26
C SER A 485 -55.64 2.50 -9.39
N GLU A 486 -55.56 3.82 -9.19
CA GLU A 486 -55.01 4.76 -10.18
C GLU A 486 -53.50 4.53 -10.36
N ASN A 487 -52.76 4.37 -9.27
CA ASN A 487 -51.32 4.09 -9.31
C ASN A 487 -50.99 2.72 -9.93
N GLN A 488 -51.81 1.68 -9.66
CA GLN A 488 -51.65 0.39 -10.35
C GLN A 488 -51.95 0.47 -11.84
N THR A 489 -52.91 1.31 -12.25
CA THR A 489 -53.24 1.49 -13.67
C THR A 489 -52.13 2.23 -14.43
N ILE A 490 -51.50 3.22 -13.79
CA ILE A 490 -50.34 3.94 -14.34
C ILE A 490 -49.12 3.00 -14.47
N LEU A 491 -48.83 2.21 -13.44
CA LEU A 491 -47.73 1.24 -13.47
C LEU A 491 -47.93 0.13 -14.51
N GLN A 492 -49.16 -0.35 -14.71
CA GLN A 492 -49.47 -1.32 -15.76
C GLN A 492 -49.37 -0.72 -17.17
N LYS A 493 -49.71 0.56 -17.36
CA LYS A 493 -49.46 1.27 -18.62
C LYS A 493 -47.96 1.41 -18.88
N PHE A 494 -47.18 1.75 -17.86
CA PHE A 494 -45.73 1.89 -17.99
C PHE A 494 -45.03 0.57 -18.31
N ALA A 495 -45.46 -0.53 -17.68
CA ALA A 495 -44.93 -1.87 -17.92
C ALA A 495 -45.23 -2.42 -19.33
N ARG A 496 -46.20 -1.84 -20.05
CA ARG A 496 -46.57 -2.23 -21.42
C ARG A 496 -45.97 -1.32 -22.50
N LEU A 497 -45.14 -0.35 -22.14
CA LEU A 497 -44.48 0.53 -23.10
C LEU A 497 -43.34 -0.21 -23.82
N ASP A 498 -43.43 -0.24 -25.15
CA ASP A 498 -42.34 -0.65 -26.03
C ASP A 498 -41.25 0.44 -26.05
N LEU A 499 -40.33 0.34 -25.09
CA LEU A 499 -39.23 1.28 -24.85
C LEU A 499 -38.37 1.54 -26.10
N PRO A 500 -37.96 0.52 -26.89
CA PRO A 500 -37.24 0.74 -28.15
C PRO A 500 -38.00 1.61 -29.17
N ALA A 501 -39.30 1.36 -29.37
CA ALA A 501 -40.11 2.14 -30.30
C ALA A 501 -40.34 3.58 -29.80
N LEU A 502 -40.52 3.75 -28.49
CA LEU A 502 -40.68 5.05 -27.85
C LEU A 502 -39.41 5.90 -27.97
N LEU A 503 -38.24 5.33 -27.69
CA LEU A 503 -36.94 6.02 -27.81
C LEU A 503 -36.68 6.46 -29.25
N LYS A 504 -37.05 5.64 -30.23
CA LYS A 504 -36.92 5.98 -31.66
C LYS A 504 -37.80 7.18 -32.04
N ARG A 505 -39.04 7.26 -31.53
CA ARG A 505 -39.94 8.41 -31.76
C ARG A 505 -39.42 9.68 -31.09
N ILE A 506 -39.08 9.61 -29.80
CA ILE A 506 -38.56 10.75 -29.03
C ILE A 506 -37.23 11.25 -29.60
N SER A 507 -36.41 10.38 -30.21
CA SER A 507 -35.14 10.81 -30.82
C SER A 507 -35.32 11.74 -32.02
N ALA A 508 -36.48 11.69 -32.70
CA ALA A 508 -36.76 12.44 -33.92
C ALA A 508 -37.46 13.80 -33.69
N LEU A 509 -37.85 14.13 -32.45
CA LEU A 509 -38.65 15.32 -32.11
C LEU A 509 -37.80 16.49 -31.59
N GLY A 510 -38.37 17.70 -31.61
CA GLY A 510 -37.79 18.89 -30.97
C GLY A 510 -37.88 18.86 -29.44
N PRO A 511 -37.10 19.68 -28.70
CA PRO A 511 -37.03 19.61 -27.23
C PRO A 511 -38.36 19.87 -26.51
N GLU A 512 -39.22 20.75 -27.03
CA GLU A 512 -40.57 20.99 -26.48
C GLU A 512 -41.52 19.81 -26.76
N GLU A 513 -41.50 19.29 -27.99
CA GLU A 513 -42.30 18.13 -28.40
C GLU A 513 -41.92 16.86 -27.61
N LYS A 514 -40.63 16.68 -27.28
CA LYS A 514 -40.17 15.59 -26.40
C LYS A 514 -40.74 15.70 -24.99
N GLN A 515 -40.80 16.92 -24.44
CA GLN A 515 -41.38 17.12 -23.11
C GLN A 515 -42.87 16.82 -23.11
N ASP A 516 -43.59 17.21 -24.16
CA ASP A 516 -45.02 16.95 -24.26
C ASP A 516 -45.34 15.47 -24.47
N GLU A 517 -44.54 14.76 -25.28
CA GLU A 517 -44.70 13.31 -25.47
C GLU A 517 -44.41 12.53 -24.19
N ILE A 518 -43.42 12.96 -23.38
CA ILE A 518 -43.13 12.35 -22.07
C ILE A 518 -44.21 12.68 -21.04
N ARG A 519 -44.75 13.91 -21.05
CA ARG A 519 -45.86 14.30 -20.15
C ARG A 519 -47.15 13.53 -20.44
N ALA A 520 -47.43 13.26 -21.72
CA ALA A 520 -48.58 12.46 -22.15
C ALA A 520 -48.56 11.01 -21.64
N LEU A 521 -47.38 10.48 -21.27
CA LEU A 521 -47.24 9.13 -20.70
C LEU A 521 -47.57 9.07 -19.20
N ILE A 522 -47.49 10.21 -18.50
CA ILE A 522 -47.59 10.30 -17.04
C ILE A 522 -48.96 10.83 -16.62
N LEU A 523 -49.58 11.68 -17.43
CA LEU A 523 -50.89 12.26 -17.11
C LEU A 523 -52.02 11.34 -17.60
N PRO A 524 -53.07 11.11 -16.77
CA PRO A 524 -54.31 10.56 -17.29
C PRO A 524 -54.89 11.55 -18.30
N ASN A 525 -55.19 11.08 -19.52
CA ASN A 525 -55.90 11.91 -20.51
C ASN A 525 -57.17 12.51 -19.87
N PRO A 526 -57.55 13.75 -20.22
CA PRO A 526 -58.77 14.39 -19.71
C PRO A 526 -60.04 13.59 -20.04
#